data_AF-A0A665VPC3-F1
#
_entry.id   AF-A0A665VPC3-F1
#
_cell.length_a   1.000
_cell.length_b   1.000
_cell.length_c   1.000
_cell.angle_alpha   90.00
_cell.angle_beta   90.00
_cell.angle_gamma   90.00
#
_symmetry.space_group_name_H-M   'P 1'
#
loop_
_entity.id
_entity.type
_entity.pdbx_description
1 polymer ?
#
loop_
_entity_poly.entity_id
_entity_poly.type
_entity_poly.pdbx_seq_one_letter_code
_entity_poly.pdbx_strand_id
1 'polypeptide(L)'
;DNPTQLLDRGQWASKVEFLLAVAGTLVGLGNLWRFPYLCYKNGGGAFLVPYVLFLLACGIPMFLLETAMGQFTSQGCITCWRHFCPLFEGIGYATQVVIAYAAVSYIVIQAWAFFYLFSSFSAEVPWASCRNTWNTANATTPATEFWERRVLGISQGIEEIGSLRWELALCLLLAWILCYFCVWKGVRSTGKVVYFTATFPYVMLVVLLARGLTLPGAIDGLTFYLYPDPTRLVDPQVWMDAGAQVLFSFGICQGSLTALGSYNQYKNDCYKDTFVLCLVNGGSSFVAGFAIFSVLGFMSYEQGLPISEVAASGPGLAFIAYPRAVAMMPFPQLWAICFFIMVILLGADTQFVSLECLMTSVTDMFPTVFRRAYRRELLLLCLCSVCFFLGLLLVTEGGLYFLQLFDHYVCSGNNLLLLSVCQSIAIGWIYGADRLFDNIEDMIGYRPRSLMKLCWLYITPAVCLGTFIFSVVRYKPLKFNKTYVYPTWAYALGWFLGLFCVLLVPLWIIFKLTQMKGTMLQVWRHMCRLCSLFIETNSCLCMHFCLCHSKSK
;
A
#
# COMPACT_ATOMS: atom_id res chain seq x y z
N ASP A 1 -36.16 6.59 -1.77
CA ASP A 1 -35.61 5.22 -1.95
C ASP A 1 -36.31 4.23 -1.04
N ASN A 2 -36.74 3.09 -1.60
CA ASN A 2 -37.46 2.05 -0.87
C ASN A 2 -36.47 1.25 0.00
N PRO A 3 -36.56 1.25 1.35
CA PRO A 3 -35.54 0.68 2.25
C PRO A 3 -35.40 -0.85 2.15
N THR A 4 -36.26 -1.51 1.39
CA THR A 4 -36.27 -2.96 1.14
C THR A 4 -35.58 -3.37 -0.16
N GLN A 5 -35.29 -2.44 -1.07
CA GLN A 5 -34.68 -2.76 -2.36
C GLN A 5 -33.18 -2.99 -2.21
N LEU A 6 -32.68 -4.08 -2.81
CA LEU A 6 -31.25 -4.34 -2.93
C LEU A 6 -30.66 -3.38 -3.96
N LEU A 7 -29.65 -2.62 -3.54
CA LEU A 7 -28.91 -1.71 -4.41
C LEU A 7 -27.84 -2.49 -5.19
N ASP A 8 -27.65 -2.12 -6.44
CA ASP A 8 -26.55 -2.64 -7.25
C ASP A 8 -25.20 -2.25 -6.64
N ARG A 9 -24.23 -3.16 -6.78
CA ARG A 9 -22.85 -2.99 -6.28
C ARG A 9 -22.15 -1.74 -6.84
N GLY A 10 -22.59 -1.28 -8.02
CA GLY A 10 -21.97 -0.20 -8.78
C GLY A 10 -20.78 -0.69 -9.61
N GLN A 11 -20.37 0.14 -10.56
CA GLN A 11 -19.19 -0.01 -11.40
C GLN A 11 -18.52 1.38 -11.51
N TRP A 12 -17.27 1.41 -11.97
CA TRP A 12 -16.63 2.67 -12.36
C TRP A 12 -17.44 3.37 -13.45
N ALA A 13 -17.61 4.69 -13.35
CA ALA A 13 -18.38 5.43 -14.36
C ALA A 13 -17.59 5.58 -15.67
N SER A 14 -16.26 5.53 -15.60
CA SER A 14 -15.39 5.49 -16.78
C SER A 14 -14.10 4.72 -16.51
N LYS A 15 -13.42 4.30 -17.58
CA LYS A 15 -12.10 3.66 -17.50
C LYS A 15 -11.04 4.55 -16.86
N VAL A 16 -11.14 5.87 -17.06
CA VAL A 16 -10.22 6.85 -16.48
C VAL A 16 -10.34 6.89 -14.96
N GLU A 17 -11.56 6.77 -14.42
CA GLU A 17 -11.77 6.70 -12.97
C GLU A 17 -11.07 5.49 -12.35
N PHE A 18 -11.17 4.32 -12.99
CA PHE A 18 -10.43 3.13 -12.57
C PHE A 18 -8.92 3.35 -12.62
N LEU A 19 -8.39 3.82 -13.75
CA LEU A 19 -6.94 4.02 -13.92
C LEU A 19 -6.39 5.03 -12.91
N LEU A 20 -7.09 6.15 -12.67
CA LEU A 20 -6.67 7.15 -11.69
C LEU A 20 -6.79 6.64 -10.25
N ALA A 21 -7.86 5.90 -9.91
CA ALA A 21 -8.00 5.34 -8.57
C ALA A 21 -6.90 4.32 -8.25
N VAL A 22 -6.55 3.46 -9.22
CA VAL A 22 -5.43 2.54 -9.06
C VAL A 22 -4.12 3.33 -9.02
N ALA A 23 -3.85 4.22 -9.97
CA ALA A 23 -2.61 4.99 -10.01
C ALA A 23 -2.37 5.82 -8.75
N GLY A 24 -3.39 6.50 -8.21
CA GLY A 24 -3.29 7.25 -6.95
C GLY A 24 -3.03 6.36 -5.74
N THR A 25 -3.49 5.10 -5.77
CA THR A 25 -3.17 4.13 -4.72
C THR A 25 -1.73 3.62 -4.79
N LEU A 26 -1.25 3.34 -6.01
CA LEU A 26 0.11 2.83 -6.24
C LEU A 26 1.16 3.91 -5.99
N VAL A 27 0.88 5.13 -6.44
CA VAL A 27 1.75 6.29 -6.27
C VAL A 27 1.43 6.98 -4.96
N GLY A 28 2.01 6.45 -3.89
CA GLY A 28 1.87 6.98 -2.54
C GLY A 28 3.20 7.49 -1.96
N LEU A 29 3.23 7.64 -0.64
CA LEU A 29 4.41 8.13 0.09
C LEU A 29 5.65 7.25 -0.05
N GLY A 30 5.46 5.94 -0.30
CA GLY A 30 6.57 5.02 -0.57
C GLY A 30 7.35 5.39 -1.84
N ASN A 31 6.69 5.93 -2.85
CA ASN A 31 7.33 6.40 -4.08
C ASN A 31 8.16 7.66 -3.83
N LEU A 32 7.69 8.52 -2.92
CA LEU A 32 8.35 9.78 -2.58
C LEU A 32 9.60 9.56 -1.72
N TRP A 33 9.52 8.77 -0.64
CA TRP A 33 10.64 8.68 0.32
C TRP A 33 11.33 7.32 0.38
N ARG A 34 10.66 6.22 0.02
CA ARG A 34 11.21 4.88 0.24
C ARG A 34 12.00 4.43 -0.98
N PHE A 35 11.43 4.56 -2.18
CA PHE A 35 12.12 4.19 -3.40
C PHE A 35 13.43 4.96 -3.60
N PRO A 36 13.46 6.31 -3.48
CA PRO A 36 14.70 7.05 -3.67
C PRO A 36 15.74 6.69 -2.61
N TYR A 37 15.30 6.49 -1.36
CA TYR A 37 16.15 6.04 -0.26
C TYR A 37 16.78 4.66 -0.55
N LEU A 38 15.98 3.70 -1.00
CA LEU A 38 16.47 2.36 -1.32
C LEU A 38 17.42 2.37 -2.53
N CYS A 39 17.15 3.21 -3.53
CA CYS A 39 18.00 3.34 -4.71
C CYS A 39 19.43 3.74 -4.32
N TYR A 40 19.61 4.82 -3.56
CA TYR A 40 20.95 5.26 -3.19
C TYR A 40 21.63 4.25 -2.23
N LYS A 41 20.90 3.76 -1.21
CA LYS A 41 21.43 2.81 -0.21
C LYS A 41 21.97 1.53 -0.85
N ASN A 42 21.37 1.12 -1.96
CA ASN A 42 21.63 -0.16 -2.61
C ASN A 42 22.40 -0.04 -3.93
N GLY A 43 23.25 0.99 -4.05
CA GLY A 43 24.19 1.13 -5.16
C GLY A 43 23.73 2.08 -6.27
N GLY A 44 22.91 3.07 -5.92
CA GLY A 44 22.41 4.09 -6.83
C GLY A 44 21.68 3.48 -8.03
N GLY A 45 22.10 3.83 -9.25
CA GLY A 45 21.52 3.32 -10.48
C GLY A 45 21.60 1.80 -10.65
N ALA A 46 22.55 1.13 -9.98
CA ALA A 46 22.66 -0.33 -10.05
C ALA A 46 21.42 -1.03 -9.44
N PHE A 47 20.77 -0.41 -8.44
CA PHE A 47 19.54 -0.93 -7.81
C PHE A 47 18.37 -1.07 -8.79
N LEU A 48 18.37 -0.33 -9.90
CA LEU A 48 17.31 -0.43 -10.91
C LEU A 48 17.28 -1.81 -11.59
N VAL A 49 18.41 -2.51 -11.66
CA VAL A 49 18.49 -3.86 -12.23
C VAL A 49 17.65 -4.86 -11.42
N PRO A 50 17.92 -5.10 -10.13
CA PRO A 50 17.09 -6.01 -9.34
C PRO A 50 15.64 -5.51 -9.23
N TYR A 51 15.40 -4.19 -9.15
CA TYR A 51 14.04 -3.65 -9.12
C TYR A 51 13.23 -4.01 -10.38
N VAL A 52 13.78 -3.79 -11.58
CA VAL A 52 13.11 -4.12 -12.84
C VAL A 52 12.94 -5.64 -13.01
N LEU A 53 13.93 -6.44 -12.59
CA LEU A 53 13.81 -7.89 -12.64
C LEU A 53 12.69 -8.41 -11.73
N PHE A 54 12.59 -7.91 -10.49
CA PHE A 54 11.47 -8.25 -9.60
C PHE A 54 10.13 -7.76 -10.14
N LEU A 55 10.10 -6.59 -10.77
CA LEU A 55 8.89 -6.06 -11.41
C LEU A 55 8.41 -6.98 -12.54
N LEU A 56 9.31 -7.45 -13.40
CA LEU A 56 8.97 -8.35 -14.51
C LEU A 56 8.64 -9.78 -14.02
N ALA A 57 9.37 -10.28 -13.03
CA ALA A 57 9.24 -11.66 -12.54
C ALA A 57 8.07 -11.87 -11.57
N CYS A 58 7.75 -10.87 -10.74
CA CYS A 58 6.75 -10.96 -9.68
C CYS A 58 5.71 -9.85 -9.75
N GLY A 59 6.14 -8.59 -9.93
CA GLY A 59 5.26 -7.42 -9.88
C GLY A 59 4.12 -7.48 -10.89
N ILE A 60 4.44 -7.38 -12.19
CA ILE A 60 3.46 -7.38 -13.29
C ILE A 60 2.61 -8.66 -13.30
N PRO A 61 3.18 -9.87 -13.17
CA PRO A 61 2.38 -11.09 -13.12
C PRO A 61 1.36 -11.09 -11.98
N MET A 62 1.77 -10.77 -10.75
CA MET A 62 0.85 -10.77 -9.61
C MET A 62 -0.19 -9.66 -9.71
N PHE A 63 0.21 -8.50 -10.22
CA PHE A 63 -0.72 -7.39 -10.46
C PHE A 63 -1.84 -7.79 -11.43
N LEU A 64 -1.48 -8.43 -12.55
CA LEU A 64 -2.43 -8.94 -13.53
C LEU A 64 -3.35 -9.98 -12.89
N LEU A 65 -2.78 -10.91 -12.11
CA LEU A 65 -3.53 -11.98 -11.44
C LEU A 65 -4.62 -11.41 -10.54
N GLU A 66 -4.28 -10.50 -9.63
CA GLU A 66 -5.25 -9.93 -8.68
C GLU A 66 -6.31 -9.08 -9.38
N THR A 67 -5.90 -8.25 -10.35
CA THR A 67 -6.82 -7.40 -11.11
C THR A 67 -7.78 -8.23 -11.96
N ALA A 68 -7.28 -9.27 -12.64
CA ALA A 68 -8.09 -10.17 -13.45
C ALA A 68 -9.05 -11.01 -12.60
N MET A 69 -8.60 -11.52 -11.45
CA MET A 69 -9.45 -12.26 -10.52
C MET A 69 -10.61 -11.39 -10.01
N GLY A 70 -10.32 -10.14 -9.62
CA GLY A 70 -11.33 -9.18 -9.22
C GLY A 70 -12.34 -8.92 -10.33
N GLN A 71 -11.87 -8.56 -11.52
CA GLN A 71 -12.72 -8.23 -12.67
C GLN A 71 -13.59 -9.40 -13.11
N PHE A 72 -13.02 -10.61 -13.19
CA PHE A 72 -13.73 -11.81 -13.62
C PHE A 72 -14.88 -12.18 -12.67
N THR A 73 -14.63 -12.11 -11.36
CA THR A 73 -15.63 -12.52 -10.37
C THR A 73 -16.60 -11.41 -9.99
N SER A 74 -16.24 -10.14 -10.22
CA SER A 74 -16.99 -8.98 -9.72
C SER A 74 -17.27 -9.06 -8.21
N GLN A 75 -16.31 -9.59 -7.46
CA GLN A 75 -16.38 -9.86 -6.02
C GLN A 75 -15.15 -9.33 -5.28
N GLY A 76 -15.34 -9.02 -3.99
CA GLY A 76 -14.29 -8.59 -3.08
C GLY A 76 -13.30 -9.70 -2.73
N CYS A 77 -12.28 -9.34 -1.97
CA CYS A 77 -11.09 -10.16 -1.74
C CYS A 77 -11.38 -11.53 -1.13
N ILE A 78 -12.32 -11.62 -0.18
CA ILE A 78 -12.69 -12.88 0.47
C ILE A 78 -13.53 -13.75 -0.47
N THR A 79 -14.62 -13.18 -1.00
CA THR A 79 -15.60 -13.91 -1.81
C THR A 79 -15.02 -14.39 -3.15
N CYS A 80 -14.08 -13.64 -3.74
CA CYS A 80 -13.37 -14.05 -4.95
C CYS A 80 -12.68 -15.42 -4.78
N TRP A 81 -12.07 -15.69 -3.62
CA TRP A 81 -11.44 -16.99 -3.36
C TRP A 81 -12.44 -18.14 -3.27
N ARG A 82 -13.71 -17.90 -2.91
CA ARG A 82 -14.75 -18.94 -2.96
C ARG A 82 -15.02 -19.42 -4.37
N HIS A 83 -14.85 -18.53 -5.36
CA HIS A 83 -15.02 -18.89 -6.77
C HIS A 83 -13.82 -19.67 -7.30
N PHE A 84 -12.60 -19.20 -7.03
CA PHE A 84 -11.39 -19.84 -7.53
C PHE A 84 -11.00 -21.07 -6.72
N CYS A 85 -10.77 -20.93 -5.42
CA CYS A 85 -10.35 -22.05 -4.58
C CYS A 85 -10.85 -21.86 -3.14
N PRO A 86 -12.01 -22.43 -2.76
CA PRO A 86 -12.60 -22.28 -1.42
C PRO A 86 -11.66 -22.67 -0.27
N LEU A 87 -10.72 -23.59 -0.53
CA LEU A 87 -9.70 -24.03 0.42
C LEU A 87 -8.76 -22.88 0.81
N PHE A 88 -8.45 -22.00 -0.13
CA PHE A 88 -7.56 -20.85 0.05
C PHE A 88 -8.32 -19.55 0.33
N GLU A 89 -9.60 -19.62 0.72
CA GLU A 89 -10.36 -18.44 1.18
C GLU A 89 -9.70 -17.73 2.37
N GLY A 90 -8.87 -18.45 3.15
CA GLY A 90 -8.00 -17.88 4.17
C GLY A 90 -7.03 -16.80 3.67
N ILE A 91 -6.63 -16.84 2.38
CA ILE A 91 -5.84 -15.76 1.76
C ILE A 91 -6.62 -14.44 1.78
N GLY A 92 -7.93 -14.49 1.47
CA GLY A 92 -8.80 -13.34 1.54
C GLY A 92 -8.81 -12.72 2.93
N TYR A 93 -9.02 -13.53 3.97
CA TYR A 93 -8.97 -13.06 5.36
C TYR A 93 -7.61 -12.49 5.76
N ALA A 94 -6.52 -13.14 5.36
CA ALA A 94 -5.16 -12.65 5.60
C ALA A 94 -4.94 -11.26 4.99
N THR A 95 -5.34 -11.06 3.73
CA THR A 95 -5.22 -9.75 3.07
C THR A 95 -6.06 -8.66 3.75
N GLN A 96 -7.25 -9.00 4.26
CA GLN A 96 -8.11 -8.07 5.00
C GLN A 96 -7.51 -7.64 6.33
N VAL A 97 -6.84 -8.54 7.05
CA VAL A 97 -6.12 -8.19 8.28
C VAL A 97 -4.97 -7.25 7.96
N VAL A 98 -4.14 -7.58 6.96
CA VAL A 98 -3.01 -6.74 6.54
C VAL A 98 -3.47 -5.33 6.17
N ILE A 99 -4.53 -5.20 5.37
CA ILE A 99 -5.01 -3.87 4.94
C ILE A 99 -5.71 -3.10 6.06
N ALA A 100 -6.33 -3.78 7.04
CA ALA A 100 -6.87 -3.13 8.23
C ALA A 100 -5.76 -2.49 9.08
N TYR A 101 -4.64 -3.20 9.30
CA TYR A 101 -3.47 -2.63 9.99
C TYR A 101 -2.88 -1.47 9.19
N ALA A 102 -2.73 -1.63 7.87
CA ALA A 102 -2.22 -0.58 6.99
C ALA A 102 -3.11 0.67 7.03
N ALA A 103 -4.44 0.52 7.04
CA ALA A 103 -5.37 1.64 7.13
C ALA A 103 -5.16 2.44 8.43
N VAL A 104 -5.08 1.75 9.57
CA VAL A 104 -4.89 2.37 10.89
C VAL A 104 -3.52 3.05 11.01
N SER A 105 -2.45 2.43 10.52
CA SER A 105 -1.09 2.97 10.66
C SER A 105 -0.80 4.10 9.67
N TYR A 106 -1.22 3.95 8.42
CA TYR A 106 -0.82 4.87 7.35
C TYR A 106 -1.56 6.21 7.43
N ILE A 107 -2.77 6.26 7.97
CA ILE A 107 -3.50 7.53 8.15
C ILE A 107 -2.89 8.44 9.23
N VAL A 108 -2.10 7.88 10.15
CA VAL A 108 -1.33 8.67 11.13
C VAL A 108 -0.34 9.59 10.42
N ILE A 109 0.20 9.15 9.27
CA ILE A 109 1.10 9.97 8.47
C ILE A 109 0.37 11.20 7.89
N GLN A 110 -0.88 11.05 7.48
CA GLN A 110 -1.69 12.20 7.06
C GLN A 110 -1.95 13.15 8.23
N ALA A 111 -2.16 12.64 9.44
CA ALA A 111 -2.30 13.48 10.63
C ALA A 111 -1.03 14.32 10.88
N TRP A 112 0.16 13.73 10.72
CA TRP A 112 1.43 14.49 10.75
C TRP A 112 1.49 15.54 9.63
N ALA A 113 1.10 15.19 8.41
CA ALA A 113 1.11 16.12 7.29
C ALA A 113 0.14 17.29 7.49
N PHE A 114 -1.06 17.07 8.04
CA PHE A 114 -1.99 18.14 8.44
C PHE A 114 -1.37 19.04 9.52
N PHE A 115 -0.72 18.45 10.52
CA PHE A 115 -0.04 19.22 11.57
C PHE A 115 1.01 20.17 10.99
N TYR A 116 1.86 19.66 10.09
CA TYR A 116 2.87 20.47 9.41
C TYR A 116 2.25 21.50 8.45
N LEU A 117 1.18 21.15 7.74
CA LEU A 117 0.45 22.08 6.89
C LEU A 117 -0.07 23.27 7.69
N PHE A 118 -0.74 23.02 8.82
CA PHE A 118 -1.24 24.08 9.69
C PHE A 118 -0.10 24.91 10.28
N SER A 119 1.00 24.27 10.67
CA SER A 119 2.21 24.94 11.16
C SER A 119 2.87 25.83 10.09
N SER A 120 2.68 25.53 8.81
CA SER A 120 3.28 26.28 7.68
C SER A 120 2.65 27.66 7.46
N PHE A 121 1.48 27.95 8.04
CA PHE A 121 0.82 29.26 7.96
C PHE A 121 1.35 30.28 8.98
N SER A 122 2.46 29.96 9.65
CA SER A 122 3.15 30.86 10.57
C SER A 122 4.01 31.90 9.81
N ALA A 123 4.23 33.07 10.42
CA ALA A 123 5.06 34.12 9.84
C ALA A 123 6.51 33.67 9.57
N GLU A 124 7.04 32.80 10.42
CA GLU A 124 8.27 32.02 10.20
C GLU A 124 7.92 30.55 10.41
N VAL A 125 8.44 29.65 9.57
CA VAL A 125 8.13 28.21 9.73
C VAL A 125 8.75 27.70 11.04
N PRO A 126 8.01 26.95 11.89
CA PRO A 126 8.48 26.63 13.26
C PRO A 126 9.76 25.78 13.35
N TRP A 127 10.14 25.12 12.25
CA TRP A 127 11.36 24.31 12.13
C TRP A 127 12.55 25.08 11.51
N ALA A 128 12.46 26.40 11.36
CA ALA A 128 13.56 27.23 10.85
C ALA A 128 14.61 27.57 11.94
N SER A 129 14.19 27.72 13.20
CA SER A 129 15.06 28.22 14.27
C SER A 129 14.89 27.47 15.59
N CYS A 130 15.92 27.51 16.45
CA CYS A 130 15.89 26.90 17.80
C CYS A 130 15.33 27.85 18.88
N ARG A 131 14.53 28.86 18.50
CA ARG A 131 14.02 29.89 19.43
C ARG A 131 12.61 29.58 19.96
N ASN A 132 12.28 28.31 20.12
CA ASN A 132 10.96 27.87 20.58
C ASN A 132 11.02 27.18 21.95
N THR A 133 9.86 27.07 22.61
CA THR A 133 9.73 26.51 23.96
C THR A 133 10.08 25.02 24.05
N TRP A 134 10.03 24.29 22.94
CA TRP A 134 10.37 22.87 22.88
C TRP A 134 11.85 22.59 22.57
N ASN A 135 12.62 23.62 22.25
CA ASN A 135 14.02 23.46 21.86
C ASN A 135 14.93 23.25 23.09
N THR A 136 16.02 22.50 22.92
CA THR A 136 17.03 22.33 23.99
C THR A 136 18.30 23.10 23.73
N ALA A 137 19.06 23.35 24.81
CA ALA A 137 20.36 24.01 24.73
C ALA A 137 21.44 23.14 24.02
N ASN A 138 21.24 21.81 23.99
CA ASN A 138 22.12 20.89 23.28
C ASN A 138 21.73 20.82 21.79
N ALA A 139 22.70 21.11 20.92
CA ALA A 139 22.49 21.30 19.50
C ALA A 139 22.10 20.00 18.76
N THR A 140 20.80 19.74 18.65
CA THR A 140 20.24 19.02 17.49
C THR A 140 19.60 20.03 16.54
N THR A 141 19.26 19.61 15.32
CA THR A 141 18.77 20.56 14.30
C THR A 141 17.35 21.02 14.63
N PRO A 142 16.96 22.27 14.31
CA PRO A 142 15.62 22.78 14.63
C PRO A 142 14.47 21.87 14.12
N ALA A 143 14.64 21.29 12.92
CA ALA A 143 13.68 20.38 12.33
C ALA A 143 13.57 19.04 13.07
N THR A 144 14.69 18.50 13.57
CA THR A 144 14.70 17.30 14.40
C THR A 144 13.96 17.55 15.71
N GLU A 145 14.24 18.66 16.40
CA GLU A 145 13.57 18.98 17.65
C GLU A 145 12.08 19.28 17.46
N PHE A 146 11.71 19.94 16.36
CA PHE A 146 10.30 20.14 16.02
C PHE A 146 9.58 18.80 15.85
N TRP A 147 10.16 17.86 15.09
CA TRP A 147 9.59 16.53 14.89
C TRP A 147 9.50 15.73 16.20
N GLU A 148 10.62 15.55 16.88
CA GLU A 148 10.72 14.64 18.03
C GLU A 148 10.02 15.21 19.28
N ARG A 149 10.13 16.52 19.54
CA ARG A 149 9.64 17.11 20.81
C ARG A 149 8.31 17.82 20.67
N ARG A 150 8.08 18.56 19.57
CA ARG A 150 6.86 19.36 19.40
C ARG A 150 5.72 18.56 18.79
N VAL A 151 5.98 17.91 17.65
CA VAL A 151 4.98 17.12 16.93
C VAL A 151 4.68 15.85 17.71
N LEU A 152 5.69 14.98 17.86
CA LEU A 152 5.51 13.67 18.48
C LEU A 152 5.53 13.74 20.01
N GLY A 153 6.44 14.51 20.59
CA GLY A 153 6.71 14.45 22.03
C GLY A 153 7.23 13.07 22.43
N ILE A 154 8.16 12.51 21.66
CA ILE A 154 8.55 11.10 21.72
C ILE A 154 8.99 10.69 23.14
N SER A 155 8.44 9.58 23.64
CA SER A 155 8.82 8.99 24.92
C SER A 155 10.19 8.29 24.84
N GLN A 156 10.70 7.79 25.98
CA GLN A 156 11.99 7.09 26.00
C GLN A 156 11.95 5.70 25.35
N GLY A 157 10.77 5.08 25.26
CA GLY A 157 10.61 3.73 24.76
C GLY A 157 9.16 3.27 24.65
N ILE A 158 8.95 2.09 24.07
CA ILE A 158 7.61 1.49 23.90
C ILE A 158 6.95 1.14 25.24
N GLU A 159 7.72 0.96 26.31
CA GLU A 159 7.18 0.74 27.66
C GLU A 159 6.47 1.98 28.23
N GLU A 160 6.87 3.16 27.78
CA GLU A 160 6.33 4.45 28.22
C GLU A 160 5.43 5.02 27.12
N ILE A 161 4.14 4.67 27.13
CA ILE A 161 3.18 5.16 26.13
C ILE A 161 3.04 6.69 26.21
N GLY A 162 3.16 7.26 27.41
CA GLY A 162 3.03 8.69 27.67
C GLY A 162 1.61 9.22 27.43
N SER A 163 1.51 10.53 27.17
CA SER A 163 0.23 11.21 26.99
C SER A 163 -0.27 11.19 25.55
N LEU A 164 -1.58 11.41 25.36
CA LEU A 164 -2.16 11.57 24.02
C LEU A 164 -1.83 12.96 23.46
N ARG A 165 -1.26 13.03 22.25
CA ARG A 165 -1.00 14.31 21.57
C ARG A 165 -2.30 14.85 20.97
N TRP A 166 -3.04 15.65 21.74
CA TRP A 166 -4.39 16.12 21.38
C TRP A 166 -4.47 16.83 20.02
N GLU A 167 -3.50 17.66 19.67
CA GLU A 167 -3.47 18.34 18.37
C GLU A 167 -3.33 17.35 17.20
N LEU A 168 -2.51 16.32 17.36
CA LEU A 168 -2.41 15.24 16.37
C LEU A 168 -3.67 14.37 16.37
N ALA A 169 -4.32 14.15 17.51
CA ALA A 169 -5.59 13.43 17.58
C ALA A 169 -6.70 14.18 16.81
N LEU A 170 -6.71 15.52 16.86
CA LEU A 170 -7.60 16.35 16.04
C LEU A 170 -7.25 16.28 14.54
N CYS A 171 -5.96 16.28 14.19
CA CYS A 171 -5.52 16.08 12.80
C CYS A 171 -5.90 14.69 12.27
N LEU A 172 -5.81 13.66 13.12
CA LEU A 172 -6.25 12.30 12.81
C LEU A 172 -7.76 12.24 12.61
N LEU A 173 -8.54 12.90 13.49
CA LEU A 173 -9.99 13.00 13.35
C LEU A 173 -10.37 13.67 12.03
N LEU A 174 -9.71 14.78 11.69
CA LEU A 174 -9.90 15.48 10.41
C LEU A 174 -9.61 14.56 9.21
N ALA A 175 -8.51 13.82 9.24
CA ALA A 175 -8.15 12.88 8.17
C ALA A 175 -9.25 11.80 7.98
N TRP A 176 -9.77 11.23 9.07
CA TRP A 176 -10.88 10.25 9.01
C TRP A 176 -12.18 10.84 8.50
N ILE A 177 -12.53 12.08 8.90
CA ILE A 177 -13.71 12.79 8.41
C ILE A 177 -13.62 12.99 6.89
N LEU A 178 -12.47 13.46 6.40
CA LEU A 178 -12.24 13.64 4.97
C LEU A 178 -12.30 12.31 4.21
N CYS A 179 -11.65 11.25 4.73
CA CYS A 179 -11.72 9.91 4.13
C CYS A 179 -13.14 9.37 4.06
N TYR A 180 -13.94 9.56 5.12
CA TYR A 180 -15.34 9.14 5.15
C TYR A 180 -16.14 9.79 4.01
N PHE A 181 -16.10 11.11 3.88
CA PHE A 181 -16.86 11.81 2.84
C PHE A 181 -16.36 11.53 1.42
N CYS A 182 -15.07 11.23 1.24
CA CYS A 182 -14.55 10.82 -0.07
C CYS A 182 -15.07 9.44 -0.50
N VAL A 183 -15.26 8.50 0.43
CA VAL A 183 -15.57 7.08 0.16
C VAL A 183 -17.04 6.70 0.42
N TRP A 184 -17.84 7.57 1.05
CA TRP A 184 -19.21 7.25 1.51
C TRP A 184 -20.16 6.66 0.46
N LYS A 185 -20.08 7.08 -0.82
CA LYS A 185 -20.87 6.51 -1.94
C LYS A 185 -20.09 5.48 -2.78
N GLY A 186 -18.99 4.97 -2.23
CA GLY A 186 -18.09 4.01 -2.86
C GLY A 186 -17.41 4.53 -4.10
N VAL A 187 -17.15 3.64 -5.05
CA VAL A 187 -16.44 3.95 -6.31
C VAL A 187 -17.04 5.12 -7.10
N ARG A 188 -18.33 5.45 -6.92
CA ARG A 188 -18.96 6.62 -7.55
C ARG A 188 -18.49 7.96 -6.97
N SER A 189 -18.18 8.02 -5.67
CA SER A 189 -17.60 9.21 -5.03
C SER A 189 -16.09 9.20 -5.18
N THR A 190 -15.45 8.07 -4.86
CA THR A 190 -14.00 7.90 -4.97
C THR A 190 -13.53 8.21 -6.40
N GLY A 191 -14.20 7.68 -7.43
CA GLY A 191 -13.89 7.92 -8.84
C GLY A 191 -13.93 9.40 -9.25
N LYS A 192 -14.70 10.25 -8.56
CA LYS A 192 -14.72 11.71 -8.81
C LYS A 192 -13.62 12.44 -8.08
N VAL A 193 -13.37 12.08 -6.83
CA VAL A 193 -12.33 12.70 -5.99
C VAL A 193 -10.93 12.46 -6.59
N VAL A 194 -10.67 11.25 -7.11
CA VAL A 194 -9.35 10.86 -7.67
C VAL A 194 -8.91 11.68 -8.88
N TYR A 195 -9.81 12.37 -9.59
CA TYR A 195 -9.40 13.31 -10.63
C TYR A 195 -8.51 14.42 -10.08
N PHE A 196 -8.77 14.88 -8.86
CA PHE A 196 -7.95 15.87 -8.20
C PHE A 196 -6.84 15.21 -7.38
N THR A 197 -7.19 14.28 -6.50
CA THR A 197 -6.25 13.73 -5.51
C THR A 197 -5.13 12.92 -6.16
N ALA A 198 -5.38 12.23 -7.27
CA ALA A 198 -4.35 11.47 -7.97
C ALA A 198 -3.51 12.31 -8.94
N THR A 199 -4.07 13.37 -9.54
CA THR A 199 -3.36 14.16 -10.57
C THR A 199 -2.58 15.34 -10.00
N PHE A 200 -3.10 15.99 -8.97
CA PHE A 200 -2.47 17.18 -8.39
C PHE A 200 -1.08 16.90 -7.78
N PRO A 201 -0.81 15.75 -7.14
CA PRO A 201 0.55 15.40 -6.74
C PRO A 201 1.57 15.41 -7.87
N TYR A 202 1.19 15.03 -9.10
CA TYR A 202 2.10 15.12 -10.24
C TYR A 202 2.43 16.56 -10.62
N VAL A 203 1.44 17.45 -10.57
CA VAL A 203 1.66 18.89 -10.78
C VAL A 203 2.63 19.42 -9.74
N MET A 204 2.43 19.07 -8.46
CA MET A 204 3.32 19.47 -7.37
C MET A 204 4.73 18.87 -7.53
N LEU A 205 4.84 17.60 -7.91
CA LEU A 205 6.12 16.95 -8.19
C LEU A 205 6.89 17.64 -9.31
N VAL A 206 6.21 18.06 -10.39
CA VAL A 206 6.85 18.81 -11.49
C VAL A 206 7.35 20.17 -11.00
N VAL A 207 6.56 20.88 -10.19
CA VAL A 207 6.96 22.17 -9.61
C VAL A 207 8.15 22.01 -8.68
N LEU A 208 8.13 21.02 -7.79
CA LEU A 208 9.22 20.72 -6.86
C LEU A 208 10.47 20.24 -7.59
N LEU A 209 10.33 19.46 -8.65
CA LEU A 209 11.44 19.04 -9.50
C LEU A 209 12.08 20.23 -10.21
N ALA A 210 11.27 21.07 -10.86
CA ALA A 210 11.76 22.27 -11.52
C ALA A 210 12.50 23.17 -10.54
N ARG A 211 11.94 23.38 -9.34
CA ARG A 211 12.61 24.14 -8.29
C ARG A 211 13.90 23.47 -7.83
N GLY A 212 13.84 22.19 -7.49
CA GLY A 212 14.98 21.41 -6.99
C GLY A 212 16.17 21.43 -7.95
N LEU A 213 15.93 21.26 -9.25
CA LEU A 213 16.96 21.31 -10.28
C LEU A 213 17.61 22.69 -10.47
N THR A 214 16.93 23.78 -10.07
CA THR A 214 17.49 25.15 -10.14
C THR A 214 18.31 25.53 -8.90
N LEU A 215 18.32 24.70 -7.85
CA LEU A 215 19.07 24.99 -6.64
C LEU A 215 20.57 24.64 -6.81
N PRO A 216 21.48 25.40 -6.15
CA PRO A 216 22.89 25.04 -6.15
C PRO A 216 23.11 23.68 -5.47
N GLY A 217 24.09 22.90 -5.92
CA GLY A 217 24.37 21.57 -5.37
C GLY A 217 23.39 20.46 -5.77
N ALA A 218 22.36 20.76 -6.58
CA ALA A 218 21.40 19.75 -7.05
C ALA A 218 22.08 18.58 -7.80
N ILE A 219 23.12 18.86 -8.57
CA ILE A 219 23.89 17.85 -9.33
C ILE A 219 24.56 16.83 -8.41
N ASP A 220 25.04 17.25 -7.24
CA ASP A 220 25.69 16.35 -6.28
C ASP A 220 24.65 15.38 -5.70
N GLY A 221 23.45 15.90 -5.42
CA GLY A 221 22.27 15.12 -5.04
C GLY A 221 21.90 14.05 -6.07
N LEU A 222 21.79 14.44 -7.35
CA LEU A 222 21.45 13.52 -8.43
C LEU A 222 22.54 12.48 -8.69
N THR A 223 23.81 12.89 -8.58
CA THR A 223 24.94 11.97 -8.66
C THR A 223 24.85 10.95 -7.53
N PHE A 224 24.58 11.38 -6.31
CA PHE A 224 24.39 10.48 -5.17
C PHE A 224 23.21 9.52 -5.34
N TYR A 225 22.14 9.97 -6.01
CA TYR A 225 20.97 9.15 -6.30
C TYR A 225 21.25 8.04 -7.32
N LEU A 226 21.94 8.35 -8.42
CA LEU A 226 22.02 7.46 -9.59
C LEU A 226 23.40 6.92 -9.92
N TYR A 227 24.47 7.39 -9.28
CA TYR A 227 25.81 6.86 -9.55
C TYR A 227 25.84 5.35 -9.29
N PRO A 228 26.10 4.52 -10.32
CA PRO A 228 25.96 3.08 -10.19
C PRO A 228 27.15 2.50 -9.47
N ASP A 229 26.89 1.73 -8.41
CA ASP A 229 27.87 0.88 -7.75
C ASP A 229 27.48 -0.60 -7.92
N PRO A 230 28.01 -1.29 -8.96
CA PRO A 230 27.70 -2.68 -9.23
C PRO A 230 28.14 -3.64 -8.12
N THR A 231 29.09 -3.23 -7.26
CA THR A 231 29.59 -4.11 -6.17
C THR A 231 28.48 -4.43 -5.16
N ARG A 232 27.50 -3.52 -5.01
CA ARG A 232 26.32 -3.73 -4.16
C ARG A 232 25.42 -4.87 -4.66
N LEU A 233 25.43 -5.22 -5.94
CA LEU A 233 24.58 -6.30 -6.50
C LEU A 233 24.95 -7.69 -5.96
N VAL A 234 26.16 -7.86 -5.41
CA VAL A 234 26.60 -9.08 -4.73
C VAL A 234 25.91 -9.26 -3.38
N ASP A 235 25.49 -8.16 -2.75
CA ASP A 235 24.79 -8.19 -1.45
C ASP A 235 23.33 -8.62 -1.67
N PRO A 236 22.89 -9.79 -1.16
CA PRO A 236 21.54 -10.24 -1.41
C PRO A 236 20.47 -9.42 -0.67
N GLN A 237 20.87 -8.57 0.29
CA GLN A 237 19.97 -7.56 0.88
C GLN A 237 19.42 -6.60 -0.19
N VAL A 238 20.21 -6.27 -1.21
CA VAL A 238 19.79 -5.39 -2.33
C VAL A 238 18.60 -5.99 -3.07
N TRP A 239 18.64 -7.31 -3.31
CA TRP A 239 17.57 -8.04 -3.97
C TRP A 239 16.31 -8.14 -3.09
N MET A 240 16.49 -8.35 -1.77
CA MET A 240 15.36 -8.32 -0.84
C MET A 240 14.68 -6.96 -0.79
N ASP A 241 15.46 -5.88 -0.68
CA ASP A 241 14.95 -4.51 -0.64
C ASP A 241 14.19 -4.19 -1.95
N ALA A 242 14.70 -4.65 -3.10
CA ALA A 242 14.03 -4.51 -4.39
C ALA A 242 12.69 -5.27 -4.47
N GLY A 243 12.69 -6.55 -4.09
CA GLY A 243 11.47 -7.37 -4.10
C GLY A 243 10.40 -6.86 -3.14
N ALA A 244 10.79 -6.47 -1.92
CA ALA A 244 9.88 -5.85 -0.96
C ALA A 244 9.33 -4.53 -1.49
N GLN A 245 10.17 -3.68 -2.10
CA GLN A 245 9.72 -2.42 -2.69
C GLN A 245 8.71 -2.63 -3.81
N VAL A 246 8.91 -3.62 -4.69
CA VAL A 246 7.95 -3.95 -5.76
C VAL A 246 6.62 -4.43 -5.16
N LEU A 247 6.62 -5.37 -4.22
CA LEU A 247 5.36 -5.86 -3.66
C LEU A 247 4.58 -4.78 -2.91
N PHE A 248 5.27 -3.95 -2.12
CA PHE A 248 4.64 -2.85 -1.38
C PHE A 248 4.13 -1.75 -2.29
N SER A 249 4.98 -1.23 -3.17
CA SER A 249 4.65 -0.07 -3.99
C SER A 249 3.52 -0.38 -4.96
N PHE A 250 3.35 -1.65 -5.34
CA PHE A 250 2.29 -2.05 -6.27
C PHE A 250 1.02 -2.55 -5.56
N GLY A 251 0.98 -2.54 -4.22
CA GLY A 251 -0.19 -2.98 -3.45
C GLY A 251 -0.52 -4.47 -3.61
N ILE A 252 0.46 -5.30 -4.01
CA ILE A 252 0.27 -6.71 -4.32
C ILE A 252 0.04 -7.48 -3.01
N CYS A 253 -0.91 -8.43 -3.03
CA CYS A 253 -1.31 -9.24 -1.87
C CYS A 253 -1.93 -8.46 -0.72
N GLN A 254 -2.38 -7.23 -0.96
CA GLN A 254 -3.15 -6.43 0.01
C GLN A 254 -4.66 -6.46 -0.28
N GLY A 255 -5.07 -7.04 -1.41
CA GLY A 255 -6.47 -7.13 -1.84
C GLY A 255 -6.99 -5.88 -2.55
N SER A 256 -6.27 -4.75 -2.50
CA SER A 256 -6.65 -3.50 -3.17
C SER A 256 -6.92 -3.69 -4.67
N LEU A 257 -6.05 -4.42 -5.38
CA LEU A 257 -6.20 -4.66 -6.83
C LEU A 257 -7.41 -5.53 -7.15
N THR A 258 -7.65 -6.59 -6.37
CA THR A 258 -8.84 -7.43 -6.49
C THR A 258 -10.11 -6.62 -6.26
N ALA A 259 -10.14 -5.79 -5.21
CA ALA A 259 -11.30 -4.95 -4.91
C ALA A 259 -11.56 -3.92 -6.02
N LEU A 260 -10.56 -3.14 -6.44
CA LEU A 260 -10.72 -2.13 -7.50
C LEU A 260 -11.06 -2.76 -8.86
N GLY A 261 -10.38 -3.85 -9.22
CA GLY A 261 -10.64 -4.60 -10.45
C GLY A 261 -12.06 -5.17 -10.50
N SER A 262 -12.64 -5.53 -9.36
CA SER A 262 -13.99 -6.07 -9.31
C SER A 262 -15.11 -5.08 -9.68
N TYR A 263 -14.82 -3.79 -9.72
CA TYR A 263 -15.75 -2.76 -10.17
C TYR A 263 -15.60 -2.43 -11.67
N ASN A 264 -14.66 -3.07 -12.35
CA ASN A 264 -14.50 -2.93 -13.80
C ASN A 264 -15.65 -3.59 -14.55
N GLN A 265 -15.85 -3.12 -15.78
CA GLN A 265 -16.67 -3.85 -16.73
C GLN A 265 -15.96 -5.16 -17.11
N TYR A 266 -16.73 -6.22 -17.33
CA TYR A 266 -16.21 -7.55 -17.65
C TYR A 266 -15.24 -7.55 -18.85
N LYS A 267 -15.57 -6.76 -19.88
CA LYS A 267 -14.79 -6.62 -21.12
C LYS A 267 -13.64 -5.61 -21.06
N ASN A 268 -13.32 -5.06 -19.88
CA ASN A 268 -12.21 -4.11 -19.77
C ASN A 268 -10.87 -4.81 -19.99
N ASP A 269 -9.96 -4.17 -20.73
CA ASP A 269 -8.63 -4.71 -21.04
C ASP A 269 -7.68 -4.57 -19.84
N CYS A 270 -7.86 -5.43 -18.83
CA CYS A 270 -7.05 -5.44 -17.61
C CYS A 270 -5.57 -5.79 -17.86
N TYR A 271 -5.29 -6.48 -18.97
CA TYR A 271 -3.92 -6.82 -19.38
C TYR A 271 -3.14 -5.56 -19.75
N LYS A 272 -3.67 -4.71 -20.65
CA LYS A 272 -3.03 -3.44 -21.00
C LYS A 272 -2.96 -2.49 -19.81
N ASP A 273 -4.04 -2.42 -19.02
CA ASP A 273 -4.10 -1.54 -17.86
C ASP A 273 -3.00 -1.87 -16.85
N THR A 274 -2.71 -3.15 -16.64
CA THR A 274 -1.60 -3.60 -15.78
C THR A 274 -0.27 -2.99 -16.21
N PHE A 275 0.12 -3.09 -17.49
CA PHE A 275 1.40 -2.53 -17.95
C PHE A 275 1.47 -1.01 -17.82
N VAL A 276 0.38 -0.32 -18.15
CA VAL A 276 0.31 1.15 -18.04
C VAL A 276 0.47 1.57 -16.58
N LEU A 277 -0.29 0.95 -15.67
CA LEU A 277 -0.24 1.26 -14.24
C LEU A 277 1.12 0.92 -13.63
N CYS A 278 1.74 -0.19 -14.06
CA CYS A 278 3.06 -0.54 -13.60
C CYS A 278 4.13 0.47 -14.06
N LEU A 279 4.04 0.93 -15.30
CA LEU A 279 4.93 1.96 -15.84
C LEU A 279 4.74 3.31 -15.13
N VAL A 280 3.49 3.72 -14.90
CA VAL A 280 3.15 4.94 -14.16
C VAL A 280 3.73 4.88 -12.76
N ASN A 281 3.55 3.77 -12.04
CA ASN A 281 4.08 3.62 -10.68
C ASN A 281 5.62 3.67 -10.62
N GLY A 282 6.29 2.87 -11.47
CA GLY A 282 7.75 2.85 -11.54
C GLY A 282 8.34 4.19 -11.98
N GLY A 283 7.75 4.80 -13.02
CA GLY A 283 8.14 6.11 -13.54
C GLY A 283 7.97 7.22 -12.51
N SER A 284 6.85 7.23 -11.78
CA SER A 284 6.59 8.21 -10.72
C SER A 284 7.62 8.10 -9.59
N SER A 285 7.97 6.87 -9.18
CA SER A 285 9.00 6.63 -8.17
C SER A 285 10.37 7.18 -8.60
N PHE A 286 10.72 6.96 -9.86
CA PHE A 286 11.97 7.44 -10.45
C PHE A 286 12.01 8.96 -10.49
N VAL A 287 10.96 9.60 -11.00
CA VAL A 287 10.86 11.08 -11.07
C VAL A 287 10.83 11.71 -9.68
N ALA A 288 10.11 11.13 -8.72
CA ALA A 288 10.11 11.59 -7.34
C ALA A 288 11.51 11.54 -6.72
N GLY A 289 12.33 10.55 -7.11
CA GLY A 289 13.74 10.48 -6.73
C GLY A 289 14.56 11.70 -7.15
N PHE A 290 14.39 12.19 -8.38
CA PHE A 290 15.04 13.44 -8.82
C PHE A 290 14.56 14.64 -7.99
N ALA A 291 13.26 14.76 -7.73
CA ALA A 291 12.71 15.87 -6.96
C ALA A 291 13.27 15.90 -5.52
N ILE A 292 13.37 14.74 -4.86
CA ILE A 292 13.88 14.66 -3.49
C ILE A 292 15.40 14.84 -3.44
N PHE A 293 16.16 14.14 -4.29
CA PHE A 293 17.62 14.19 -4.23
C PHE A 293 18.20 15.51 -4.71
N SER A 294 17.55 16.23 -5.63
CA SER A 294 17.96 17.58 -5.98
C SER A 294 17.88 18.54 -4.79
N VAL A 295 16.80 18.46 -4.00
CA VAL A 295 16.62 19.26 -2.77
C VAL A 295 17.59 18.83 -1.65
N LEU A 296 17.87 17.52 -1.50
CA LEU A 296 18.89 17.05 -0.56
C LEU A 296 20.31 17.48 -0.95
N GLY A 297 20.63 17.50 -2.24
CA GLY A 297 21.91 18.00 -2.76
C GLY A 297 22.10 19.48 -2.42
N PHE A 298 21.06 20.29 -2.59
CA PHE A 298 21.05 21.67 -2.11
C PHE A 298 21.31 21.79 -0.60
N MET A 299 20.62 20.97 0.21
CA MET A 299 20.82 21.02 1.65
C MET A 299 22.26 20.63 2.07
N SER A 300 22.84 19.65 1.37
CA SER A 300 24.24 19.24 1.55
C SER A 300 25.21 20.37 1.19
N TYR A 301 24.96 21.06 0.07
CA TYR A 301 25.76 22.21 -0.38
C TYR A 301 25.71 23.38 0.60
N GLU A 302 24.52 23.80 1.03
CA GLU A 302 24.35 24.94 1.97
C GLU A 302 24.94 24.66 3.35
N GLN A 303 24.90 23.41 3.81
CA GLN A 303 25.39 23.04 5.15
C GLN A 303 26.84 22.56 5.17
N GLY A 304 27.43 22.27 4.00
CA GLY A 304 28.74 21.63 3.91
C GLY A 304 28.79 20.22 4.51
N LEU A 305 27.64 19.54 4.64
CA LEU A 305 27.53 18.20 5.21
C LEU A 305 27.34 17.15 4.10
N PRO A 306 27.89 15.94 4.24
CA PRO A 306 27.72 14.89 3.23
C PRO A 306 26.25 14.45 3.10
N ILE A 307 25.83 14.13 1.87
CA ILE A 307 24.43 13.73 1.56
C ILE A 307 23.97 12.53 2.42
N SER A 308 24.88 11.62 2.76
CA SER A 308 24.59 10.44 3.60
C SER A 308 24.15 10.77 5.03
N GLU A 309 24.57 11.92 5.57
CA GLU A 309 24.19 12.36 6.93
C GLU A 309 22.85 13.12 6.93
N VAL A 310 22.49 13.70 5.79
CA VAL A 310 21.24 14.45 5.63
C VAL A 310 20.10 13.61 5.08
N ALA A 311 20.40 12.50 4.39
CA ALA A 311 19.42 11.56 3.87
C ALA A 311 18.88 10.64 4.98
N ALA A 312 17.78 11.04 5.60
CA ALA A 312 17.03 10.20 6.54
C ALA A 312 16.20 9.13 5.81
N SER A 313 15.89 8.02 6.49
CA SER A 313 14.98 6.99 5.97
C SER A 313 13.54 7.19 6.44
N GLY A 314 12.59 6.69 5.66
CA GLY A 314 11.17 6.66 6.04
C GLY A 314 10.58 8.05 6.33
N PRO A 315 9.73 8.20 7.37
CA PRO A 315 9.10 9.47 7.71
C PRO A 315 10.10 10.61 7.98
N GLY A 316 11.30 10.30 8.49
CA GLY A 316 12.32 11.30 8.76
C GLY A 316 12.73 12.07 7.50
N LEU A 317 12.63 11.47 6.31
CA LEU A 317 12.95 12.16 5.07
C LEU A 317 11.96 13.31 4.80
N ALA A 318 10.66 13.06 4.94
CA ALA A 318 9.62 14.04 4.65
C ALA A 318 9.33 15.01 5.80
N PHE A 319 9.56 14.60 7.05
CA PHE A 319 9.22 15.41 8.22
C PHE A 319 10.43 16.05 8.92
N ILE A 320 11.66 15.66 8.55
CA ILE A 320 12.90 16.27 9.09
C ILE A 320 13.76 16.84 7.97
N ALA A 321 14.23 16.00 7.03
CA ALA A 321 15.19 16.42 6.02
C ALA A 321 14.60 17.44 5.03
N TYR A 322 13.41 17.15 4.50
CA TYR A 322 12.75 18.03 3.54
C TYR A 322 12.33 19.39 4.14
N PRO A 323 11.67 19.46 5.31
CA PRO A 323 11.31 20.74 5.92
C PRO A 323 12.54 21.59 6.28
N ARG A 324 13.64 20.93 6.68
CA ARG A 324 14.93 21.60 6.91
C ARG A 324 15.48 22.23 5.63
N ALA A 325 15.44 21.52 4.51
CA ALA A 325 15.86 22.08 3.22
C ALA A 325 14.95 23.24 2.77
N VAL A 326 13.64 23.11 2.94
CA VAL A 326 12.65 24.15 2.62
C VAL A 326 12.87 25.42 3.45
N ALA A 327 13.24 25.30 4.72
CA ALA A 327 13.53 26.45 5.58
C ALA A 327 14.71 27.30 5.08
N MET A 328 15.59 26.74 4.24
CA MET A 328 16.74 27.42 3.64
C MET A 328 16.42 28.08 2.29
N MET A 329 15.25 27.80 1.72
CA MET A 329 14.83 28.37 0.44
C MET A 329 14.16 29.73 0.62
N PRO A 330 14.19 30.62 -0.39
CA PRO A 330 13.34 31.81 -0.39
C PRO A 330 11.86 31.41 -0.39
N PHE A 331 11.06 32.14 0.40
CA PHE A 331 9.64 31.88 0.64
C PHE A 331 9.34 30.45 1.19
N PRO A 332 9.91 30.04 2.33
CA PRO A 332 9.75 28.69 2.88
C PRO A 332 8.30 28.21 3.01
N GLN A 333 7.39 29.11 3.38
CA GLN A 333 5.98 28.81 3.60
C GLN A 333 5.31 28.26 2.34
N LEU A 334 5.59 28.85 1.18
CA LEU A 334 5.01 28.42 -0.10
C LEU A 334 5.39 26.97 -0.40
N TRP A 335 6.69 26.66 -0.31
CA TRP A 335 7.21 25.31 -0.60
C TRP A 335 6.74 24.28 0.43
N ALA A 336 6.65 24.66 1.71
CA ALA A 336 6.12 23.81 2.76
C ALA A 336 4.64 23.48 2.53
N ILE A 337 3.81 24.48 2.23
CA ILE A 337 2.38 24.29 1.93
C ILE A 337 2.21 23.38 0.71
N CYS A 338 2.91 23.64 -0.40
CA CYS A 338 2.86 22.79 -1.59
C CYS A 338 3.26 21.34 -1.28
N PHE A 339 4.33 21.15 -0.51
CA PHE A 339 4.82 19.82 -0.15
C PHE A 339 3.85 19.06 0.75
N PHE A 340 3.34 19.69 1.82
CA PHE A 340 2.45 18.99 2.76
C PHE A 340 1.06 18.76 2.17
N ILE A 341 0.55 19.63 1.29
CA ILE A 341 -0.65 19.33 0.48
C ILE A 341 -0.40 18.10 -0.39
N MET A 342 0.74 18.04 -1.09
CA MET A 342 1.10 16.87 -1.90
C MET A 342 1.16 15.59 -1.05
N VAL A 343 1.81 15.63 0.12
CA VAL A 343 1.90 14.48 1.06
C VAL A 343 0.51 14.04 1.53
N ILE A 344 -0.40 14.97 1.86
CA ILE A 344 -1.78 14.65 2.23
C ILE A 344 -2.51 13.95 1.09
N LEU A 345 -2.42 14.48 -0.13
CA LEU A 345 -3.12 13.93 -1.30
C LEU A 345 -2.59 12.55 -1.71
N LEU A 346 -1.25 12.38 -1.76
CA LEU A 346 -0.61 11.08 -1.98
C LEU A 346 -1.02 10.06 -0.91
N GLY A 347 -1.20 10.51 0.34
CA GLY A 347 -1.64 9.64 1.41
C GLY A 347 -3.13 9.28 1.34
N ALA A 348 -3.96 10.20 0.85
CA ALA A 348 -5.41 10.10 0.85
C ALA A 348 -5.90 8.99 -0.08
N ASP A 349 -5.35 8.90 -1.29
CA ASP A 349 -5.77 7.90 -2.28
C ASP A 349 -5.53 6.46 -1.81
N THR A 350 -4.36 6.19 -1.23
CA THR A 350 -4.06 4.88 -0.60
C THR A 350 -5.07 4.57 0.51
N GLN A 351 -5.47 5.56 1.31
CA GLN A 351 -6.47 5.38 2.37
C GLN A 351 -7.87 5.13 1.82
N PHE A 352 -8.27 5.84 0.78
CA PHE A 352 -9.58 5.63 0.14
C PHE A 352 -9.73 4.19 -0.34
N VAL A 353 -8.69 3.64 -0.95
CA VAL A 353 -8.73 2.26 -1.46
C VAL A 353 -8.59 1.23 -0.35
N SER A 354 -7.84 1.53 0.72
CA SER A 354 -7.77 0.66 1.90
C SER A 354 -9.15 0.48 2.53
N LEU A 355 -9.89 1.59 2.70
CA LEU A 355 -11.28 1.57 3.16
C LEU A 355 -12.21 0.87 2.18
N GLU A 356 -12.10 1.13 0.88
CA GLU A 356 -12.94 0.47 -0.11
C GLU A 356 -12.69 -1.05 -0.10
N CYS A 357 -11.45 -1.52 -0.01
CA CYS A 357 -11.12 -2.95 0.07
C CYS A 357 -11.81 -3.65 1.26
N LEU A 358 -11.78 -3.04 2.44
CA LEU A 358 -12.46 -3.53 3.65
C LEU A 358 -13.98 -3.53 3.44
N MET A 359 -14.52 -2.41 2.96
CA MET A 359 -15.95 -2.22 2.72
C MET A 359 -16.50 -3.20 1.69
N THR A 360 -15.82 -3.37 0.56
CA THR A 360 -16.20 -4.29 -0.52
C THR A 360 -16.24 -5.73 -0.01
N SER A 361 -15.24 -6.17 0.76
CA SER A 361 -15.19 -7.53 1.28
C SER A 361 -16.34 -7.82 2.24
N VAL A 362 -16.62 -6.92 3.18
CA VAL A 362 -17.74 -7.08 4.14
C VAL A 362 -19.10 -7.00 3.43
N THR A 363 -19.24 -6.06 2.50
CA THR A 363 -20.49 -5.85 1.74
C THR A 363 -20.80 -7.05 0.84
N ASP A 364 -19.78 -7.68 0.25
CA ASP A 364 -19.95 -8.85 -0.61
C ASP A 364 -20.18 -10.15 0.18
N MET A 365 -19.69 -10.24 1.42
CA MET A 365 -20.01 -11.35 2.32
C MET A 365 -21.47 -11.33 2.80
N PHE A 366 -22.03 -10.14 3.05
CA PHE A 366 -23.38 -9.97 3.57
C PHE A 366 -24.21 -8.98 2.73
N PRO A 367 -24.45 -9.28 1.44
CA PRO A 367 -25.05 -8.33 0.50
C PRO A 367 -26.49 -7.99 0.88
N THR A 368 -27.24 -8.95 1.41
CA THR A 368 -28.65 -8.76 1.84
C THR A 368 -28.80 -7.77 2.99
N VAL A 369 -27.74 -7.57 3.78
CA VAL A 369 -27.71 -6.70 4.95
C VAL A 369 -27.23 -5.31 4.57
N PHE A 370 -26.10 -5.20 3.86
CA PHE A 370 -25.39 -3.94 3.65
C PHE A 370 -25.70 -3.23 2.32
N ARG A 371 -26.16 -3.94 1.28
CA ARG A 371 -26.59 -3.33 0.00
C ARG A 371 -28.01 -2.78 0.07
N ARG A 372 -28.32 -2.03 1.12
CA ARG A 372 -29.58 -1.28 1.28
C ARG A 372 -29.24 0.18 1.52
N ALA A 373 -30.21 1.07 1.28
CA ALA A 373 -30.04 2.50 1.48
C ALA A 373 -29.47 2.81 2.88
N TYR A 374 -28.49 3.71 2.93
CA TYR A 374 -27.79 4.20 4.13
C TYR A 374 -26.96 3.19 4.94
N ARG A 375 -27.14 1.87 4.75
CA ARG A 375 -26.44 0.85 5.56
C ARG A 375 -24.96 0.73 5.23
N ARG A 376 -24.58 0.92 3.97
CA ARG A 376 -23.17 1.01 3.55
C ARG A 376 -22.49 2.20 4.21
N GLU A 377 -23.14 3.36 4.21
CA GLU A 377 -22.60 4.59 4.79
C GLU A 377 -22.43 4.45 6.31
N LEU A 378 -23.41 3.84 6.99
CA LEU A 378 -23.33 3.53 8.41
C LEU A 378 -22.22 2.51 8.74
N LEU A 379 -22.04 1.48 7.91
CA LEU A 379 -20.94 0.53 8.04
C LEU A 379 -19.59 1.23 7.89
N LEU A 380 -19.44 2.13 6.90
CA LEU A 380 -18.23 2.92 6.72
C LEU A 380 -17.96 3.82 7.93
N LEU A 381 -19.00 4.49 8.46
CA LEU A 381 -18.88 5.33 9.66
C LEU A 381 -18.40 4.51 10.86
N CYS A 382 -18.98 3.33 11.07
CA CYS A 382 -18.55 2.39 12.11
C CYS A 382 -17.08 1.99 11.93
N LEU A 383 -16.69 1.60 10.70
CA LEU A 383 -15.32 1.20 10.38
C LEU A 383 -14.32 2.34 10.63
N CYS A 384 -14.58 3.54 10.09
CA CYS A 384 -13.75 4.73 10.33
C CYS A 384 -13.66 5.06 11.83
N SER A 385 -14.76 4.93 12.58
CA SER A 385 -14.77 5.20 14.02
C SER A 385 -13.89 4.20 14.79
N VAL A 386 -14.02 2.90 14.50
CA VAL A 386 -13.17 1.86 15.10
C VAL A 386 -11.71 2.10 14.78
N CYS A 387 -11.37 2.37 13.50
CA CYS A 387 -10.01 2.66 13.09
C CYS A 387 -9.46 3.96 13.71
N PHE A 388 -10.29 4.98 13.93
CA PHE A 388 -9.91 6.21 14.65
C PHE A 388 -9.52 5.91 16.10
N PHE A 389 -10.34 5.17 16.84
CA PHE A 389 -10.04 4.83 18.23
C PHE A 389 -8.79 3.95 18.36
N LEU A 390 -8.58 2.99 17.44
CA LEU A 390 -7.34 2.23 17.38
C LEU A 390 -6.13 3.12 17.03
N GLY A 391 -6.34 4.10 16.13
CA GLY A 391 -5.32 5.07 15.72
C GLY A 391 -4.88 6.02 16.84
N LEU A 392 -5.71 6.26 17.86
CA LEU A 392 -5.32 7.10 19.01
C LEU A 392 -4.09 6.57 19.74
N LEU A 393 -3.90 5.25 19.79
CA LEU A 393 -2.69 4.64 20.36
C LEU A 393 -1.43 5.11 19.61
N LEU A 394 -1.50 5.20 18.27
CA LEU A 394 -0.38 5.59 17.41
C LEU A 394 -0.08 7.09 17.45
N VAL A 395 -0.94 7.88 18.11
CA VAL A 395 -0.81 9.34 18.26
C VAL A 395 -0.47 9.73 19.71
N THR A 396 -0.08 8.75 20.53
CA THR A 396 0.55 8.99 21.83
C THR A 396 2.03 9.34 21.68
N GLU A 397 2.66 9.79 22.76
CA GLU A 397 4.10 10.05 22.84
C GLU A 397 4.95 8.81 22.49
N GLY A 398 4.49 7.61 22.88
CA GLY A 398 5.10 6.33 22.49
C GLY A 398 4.58 5.76 21.16
N GLY A 399 3.67 6.46 20.48
CA GLY A 399 2.94 5.95 19.30
C GLY A 399 3.84 5.60 18.12
N LEU A 400 4.95 6.33 17.93
CA LEU A 400 5.90 6.05 16.85
C LEU A 400 6.58 4.67 17.01
N TYR A 401 6.82 4.21 18.24
CA TYR A 401 7.39 2.88 18.48
C TYR A 401 6.44 1.75 18.06
N PHE A 402 5.14 1.90 18.37
CA PHE A 402 4.10 0.97 17.90
C PHE A 402 3.94 1.01 16.39
N LEU A 403 3.96 2.21 15.79
CA LEU A 403 3.85 2.36 14.34
C LEU A 403 5.01 1.66 13.62
N GLN A 404 6.25 1.81 14.10
CA GLN A 404 7.39 1.09 13.55
C GLN A 404 7.32 -0.42 13.77
N LEU A 405 6.81 -0.87 14.93
CA LEU A 405 6.61 -2.30 15.19
C LEU A 405 5.61 -2.90 14.19
N PHE A 406 4.49 -2.24 13.95
CA PHE A 406 3.46 -2.68 13.00
C PHE A 406 3.97 -2.64 11.55
N ASP A 407 4.66 -1.56 11.16
CA ASP A 407 5.26 -1.43 9.83
C ASP A 407 6.31 -2.53 9.58
N HIS A 408 7.16 -2.81 10.57
CA HIS A 408 8.24 -3.79 10.41
C HIS A 408 7.75 -5.24 10.37
N TYR A 409 6.76 -5.61 11.19
CA TYR A 409 6.35 -7.01 11.34
C TYR A 409 5.06 -7.36 10.58
N VAL A 410 4.06 -6.49 10.57
CA VAL A 410 2.74 -6.77 9.98
C VAL A 410 2.70 -6.32 8.53
N CYS A 411 2.94 -5.04 8.28
CA CYS A 411 3.08 -4.47 6.95
C CYS A 411 4.50 -4.71 6.42
N SER A 412 4.98 -5.95 6.54
CA SER A 412 6.35 -6.36 6.22
C SER A 412 6.45 -7.06 4.88
N GLY A 413 7.61 -6.92 4.23
CA GLY A 413 7.84 -7.52 2.91
C GLY A 413 7.73 -9.04 2.97
N ASN A 414 8.07 -9.61 4.11
CA ASN A 414 8.06 -11.04 4.36
C ASN A 414 6.65 -11.61 4.34
N ASN A 415 5.68 -10.93 4.95
CA ASN A 415 4.29 -11.39 4.93
C ASN A 415 3.72 -11.34 3.50
N LEU A 416 4.00 -10.25 2.75
CA LEU A 416 3.55 -10.12 1.36
C LEU A 416 4.22 -11.13 0.44
N LEU A 417 5.51 -11.42 0.62
CA LEU A 417 6.23 -12.46 -0.12
C LEU A 417 5.59 -13.83 0.09
N LEU A 418 5.26 -14.18 1.34
CA LEU A 418 4.67 -15.48 1.65
C LEU A 418 3.22 -15.58 1.14
N LEU A 419 2.43 -14.51 1.24
CA LEU A 419 1.11 -14.44 0.61
C LEU A 419 1.20 -14.56 -0.92
N SER A 420 2.20 -13.95 -1.55
CA SER A 420 2.44 -14.06 -3.00
C SER A 420 2.73 -15.50 -3.41
N VAL A 421 3.50 -16.24 -2.61
CA VAL A 421 3.73 -17.69 -2.81
C VAL A 421 2.41 -18.46 -2.70
N CYS A 422 1.62 -18.22 -1.66
CA CYS A 422 0.33 -18.89 -1.47
C CYS A 422 -0.64 -18.62 -2.64
N GLN A 423 -0.76 -17.37 -3.08
CA GLN A 423 -1.61 -17.00 -4.21
C GLN A 423 -1.16 -17.65 -5.52
N SER A 424 0.16 -17.60 -5.80
CA SER A 424 0.74 -18.20 -7.01
C SER A 424 0.52 -19.71 -7.06
N ILE A 425 0.66 -20.41 -5.93
CA ILE A 425 0.40 -21.86 -5.85
C ILE A 425 -1.09 -22.15 -6.01
N ALA A 426 -1.95 -21.40 -5.32
CA ALA A 426 -3.40 -21.61 -5.36
C ALA A 426 -3.96 -21.43 -6.77
N ILE A 427 -3.53 -20.39 -7.49
CA ILE A 427 -4.02 -20.12 -8.84
C ILE A 427 -3.25 -20.93 -9.90
N GLY A 428 -1.92 -20.91 -9.84
CA GLY A 428 -1.06 -21.54 -10.84
C GLY A 428 -1.24 -23.06 -10.90
N TRP A 429 -1.25 -23.72 -9.74
CA TRP A 429 -1.21 -25.18 -9.66
C TRP A 429 -2.55 -25.82 -9.27
N ILE A 430 -3.31 -25.20 -8.38
CA ILE A 430 -4.54 -25.82 -7.85
C ILE A 430 -5.75 -25.47 -8.71
N TYR A 431 -5.99 -24.17 -8.97
CA TYR A 431 -7.01 -23.74 -9.93
C TYR A 431 -6.63 -24.12 -11.36
N GLY A 432 -5.36 -23.91 -11.70
CA GLY A 432 -4.76 -24.19 -12.99
C GLY A 432 -4.56 -22.90 -13.78
N ALA A 433 -3.29 -22.60 -14.10
CA ALA A 433 -2.94 -21.39 -14.83
C ALA A 433 -3.58 -21.29 -16.22
N ASP A 434 -3.83 -22.42 -16.88
CA ASP A 434 -4.56 -22.47 -18.16
C ASP A 434 -5.99 -21.95 -18.03
N ARG A 435 -6.71 -22.34 -16.97
CA ARG A 435 -8.08 -21.87 -16.74
C ARG A 435 -8.13 -20.38 -16.48
N LEU A 436 -7.16 -19.85 -15.73
CA LEU A 436 -7.09 -18.39 -15.54
C LEU A 436 -6.79 -17.68 -16.87
N PHE A 437 -5.95 -18.25 -17.72
CA PHE A 437 -5.71 -17.72 -19.07
C PHE A 437 -6.97 -17.72 -19.93
N ASP A 438 -7.74 -18.82 -19.90
CA ASP A 438 -9.02 -18.94 -20.61
C ASP A 438 -10.02 -17.90 -20.10
N ASN A 439 -10.09 -17.68 -18.78
CA ASN A 439 -10.93 -16.62 -18.19
C ASN A 439 -10.49 -15.21 -18.63
N ILE A 440 -9.18 -14.96 -18.71
CA ILE A 440 -8.66 -13.67 -19.18
C ILE A 440 -8.98 -13.48 -20.66
N GLU A 441 -8.80 -14.51 -21.48
CA GLU A 441 -9.16 -14.49 -22.90
C GLU A 441 -10.65 -14.22 -23.10
N ASP A 442 -11.54 -14.82 -22.30
CA ASP A 442 -12.98 -14.56 -22.33
C ASP A 442 -13.33 -13.10 -21.98
N MET A 443 -12.61 -12.51 -21.01
CA MET A 443 -12.79 -11.09 -20.66
C MET A 443 -12.30 -10.14 -21.75
N ILE A 444 -11.05 -10.29 -22.21
CA ILE A 444 -10.39 -9.26 -23.06
C ILE A 444 -10.41 -9.59 -24.56
N GLY A 445 -10.82 -10.80 -24.93
CA GLY A 445 -10.92 -11.29 -26.31
C GLY A 445 -9.61 -11.77 -26.95
N TYR A 446 -8.52 -11.85 -26.19
CA TYR A 446 -7.22 -12.36 -26.68
C TYR A 446 -6.40 -12.97 -25.54
N ARG A 447 -5.53 -13.94 -25.86
CA ARG A 447 -4.66 -14.57 -24.85
C ARG A 447 -3.49 -13.67 -24.45
N PRO A 448 -3.22 -13.52 -23.14
CA PRO A 448 -1.99 -12.91 -22.64
C PRO A 448 -0.73 -13.65 -23.10
N ARG A 449 0.43 -12.99 -23.01
CA ARG A 449 1.73 -13.65 -23.28
C ARG A 449 1.99 -14.78 -22.28
N SER A 450 2.47 -15.93 -22.79
CA SER A 450 2.78 -17.12 -21.99
C SER A 450 3.79 -16.89 -20.86
N LEU A 451 4.57 -15.81 -20.93
CA LEU A 451 5.47 -15.41 -19.84
C LEU A 451 4.72 -15.23 -18.51
N MET A 452 3.51 -14.67 -18.52
CA MET A 452 2.71 -14.49 -17.29
C MET A 452 2.37 -15.84 -16.64
N LYS A 453 2.03 -16.83 -17.48
CA LYS A 453 1.77 -18.21 -17.04
C LYS A 453 3.00 -18.83 -16.38
N LEU A 454 4.16 -18.67 -17.02
CA LEU A 454 5.43 -19.18 -16.52
C LEU A 454 5.80 -18.53 -15.17
N CYS A 455 5.52 -17.24 -15.03
CA CYS A 455 5.71 -16.51 -13.79
C CYS A 455 4.87 -17.09 -12.65
N TRP A 456 3.55 -17.23 -12.84
CA TRP A 456 2.65 -17.76 -11.80
C TRP A 456 2.97 -19.20 -11.40
N LEU A 457 3.39 -20.04 -12.36
CA LEU A 457 3.70 -21.44 -12.09
C LEU A 457 5.03 -21.63 -11.36
N TYR A 458 6.08 -20.93 -11.78
CA TYR A 458 7.46 -21.25 -11.35
C TYR A 458 8.24 -20.04 -10.86
N ILE A 459 8.31 -18.95 -11.64
CA ILE A 459 9.26 -17.87 -11.36
C ILE A 459 8.85 -17.09 -10.11
N THR A 460 7.63 -16.59 -10.05
CA THR A 460 7.13 -15.81 -8.91
C THR A 460 7.20 -16.60 -7.60
N PRO A 461 6.67 -17.84 -7.48
CA PRO A 461 6.77 -18.57 -6.22
C PRO A 461 8.22 -18.89 -5.84
N ALA A 462 9.10 -19.22 -6.79
CA ALA A 462 10.50 -19.50 -6.51
C ALA A 462 11.27 -18.26 -6.02
N VAL A 463 11.10 -17.13 -6.71
CA VAL A 463 11.75 -15.87 -6.36
C VAL A 463 11.24 -15.35 -5.01
N CYS A 464 9.92 -15.37 -4.77
CA CYS A 464 9.35 -14.92 -3.51
C CYS A 464 9.76 -15.83 -2.33
N LEU A 465 9.74 -17.15 -2.52
CA LEU A 465 10.16 -18.11 -1.48
C LEU A 465 11.66 -18.00 -1.19
N GLY A 466 12.52 -17.90 -2.21
CA GLY A 466 13.96 -17.72 -2.04
C GLY A 466 14.30 -16.43 -1.30
N THR A 467 13.63 -15.33 -1.65
CA THR A 467 13.78 -14.03 -0.99
C THR A 467 13.33 -14.10 0.48
N PHE A 468 12.21 -14.75 0.75
CA PHE A 468 11.70 -14.95 2.11
C PHE A 468 12.68 -15.78 2.97
N ILE A 469 13.15 -16.93 2.47
CA ILE A 469 14.13 -17.77 3.17
C ILE A 469 15.37 -16.96 3.51
N PHE A 470 15.89 -16.19 2.55
CA PHE A 470 17.05 -15.34 2.78
C PHE A 470 16.77 -14.26 3.85
N SER A 471 15.59 -13.65 3.86
CA SER A 471 15.21 -12.67 4.89
C SER A 471 15.18 -13.27 6.29
N VAL A 472 14.73 -14.52 6.42
CA VAL A 472 14.70 -15.22 7.72
C VAL A 472 16.12 -15.56 8.16
N VAL A 473 16.98 -16.06 7.26
CA VAL A 473 18.38 -16.41 7.57
C VAL A 473 19.19 -15.16 7.98
N ARG A 474 18.98 -14.02 7.31
CA ARG A 474 19.68 -12.76 7.61
C ARG A 474 18.88 -11.82 8.52
N TYR A 475 17.95 -12.35 9.30
CA TYR A 475 17.12 -11.55 10.20
C TYR A 475 17.97 -10.70 11.15
N LYS A 476 17.64 -9.41 11.21
CA LYS A 476 18.21 -8.47 12.19
C LYS A 476 17.06 -7.90 13.01
N PRO A 477 17.16 -7.90 14.36
CA PRO A 477 16.13 -7.31 15.21
C PRO A 477 15.90 -5.84 14.86
N LEU A 478 14.63 -5.42 14.91
CA LEU A 478 14.22 -4.03 14.76
C LEU A 478 14.89 -3.17 15.84
N LYS A 479 15.43 -2.01 15.45
CA LYS A 479 15.96 -0.99 16.37
C LYS A 479 15.42 0.38 16.00
N PHE A 480 15.09 1.19 17.00
CA PHE A 480 14.68 2.57 16.79
C PHE A 480 15.91 3.49 16.85
N ASN A 481 16.06 4.37 15.84
CA ASN A 481 17.19 5.31 15.69
C ASN A 481 18.59 4.67 15.91
N LYS A 482 18.75 3.39 15.52
CA LYS A 482 19.95 2.54 15.72
C LYS A 482 20.38 2.28 17.18
N THR A 483 19.91 3.06 18.14
CA THR A 483 20.33 3.03 19.55
C THR A 483 19.33 2.29 20.45
N TYR A 484 18.03 2.54 20.29
CA TYR A 484 17.00 1.92 21.13
C TYR A 484 16.71 0.49 20.66
N VAL A 485 16.78 -0.44 21.61
CA VAL A 485 16.50 -1.85 21.41
C VAL A 485 15.14 -2.13 22.04
N TYR A 486 14.22 -2.69 21.26
CA TYR A 486 12.90 -3.02 21.76
C TYR A 486 12.98 -4.13 22.83
N PRO A 487 12.08 -4.11 23.83
CA PRO A 487 11.99 -5.17 24.82
C PRO A 487 11.53 -6.49 24.18
N THR A 488 11.86 -7.61 24.83
CA THR A 488 11.58 -8.96 24.32
C THR A 488 10.10 -9.22 24.06
N TRP A 489 9.21 -8.70 24.92
CA TRP A 489 7.77 -8.81 24.73
C TRP A 489 7.29 -8.10 23.46
N ALA A 490 7.93 -6.98 23.07
CA ALA A 490 7.55 -6.24 21.86
C ALA A 490 7.98 -7.00 20.60
N TYR A 491 9.14 -7.66 20.62
CA TYR A 491 9.51 -8.58 19.54
C TYR A 491 8.57 -9.78 19.45
N ALA A 492 8.19 -10.37 20.59
CA ALA A 492 7.25 -11.49 20.62
C ALA A 492 5.88 -11.07 20.07
N LEU A 493 5.40 -9.88 20.45
CA LEU A 493 4.18 -9.28 19.92
C LEU A 493 4.28 -9.07 18.40
N GLY A 494 5.37 -8.47 17.92
CA GLY A 494 5.61 -8.25 16.50
C GLY A 494 5.57 -9.55 15.68
N TRP A 495 6.31 -10.57 16.11
CA TRP A 495 6.31 -11.88 15.47
C TRP A 495 4.94 -12.55 15.51
N PHE A 496 4.24 -12.47 16.65
CA PHE A 496 2.88 -13.01 16.76
C PHE A 496 1.93 -12.34 15.75
N LEU A 497 1.93 -11.00 15.69
CA LEU A 497 1.07 -10.26 14.76
C LEU A 497 1.41 -10.52 13.29
N GLY A 498 2.70 -10.57 12.95
CA GLY A 498 3.16 -10.87 11.59
C GLY A 498 2.79 -12.30 11.15
N LEU A 499 3.08 -13.29 11.99
CA LEU A 499 2.76 -14.69 11.70
C LEU A 499 1.26 -14.94 11.69
N PHE A 500 0.49 -14.29 12.56
CA PHE A 500 -0.97 -14.43 12.61
C PHE A 500 -1.61 -14.15 11.25
N CYS A 501 -1.16 -13.11 10.53
CA CYS A 501 -1.68 -12.77 9.21
C CYS A 501 -1.52 -13.93 8.22
N VAL A 502 -0.34 -14.55 8.18
CA VAL A 502 -0.06 -15.66 7.26
C VAL A 502 -0.73 -16.96 7.74
N LEU A 503 -0.72 -17.23 9.05
CA LEU A 503 -1.29 -18.44 9.66
C LEU A 503 -2.79 -18.58 9.40
N LEU A 504 -3.51 -17.49 9.10
CA LEU A 504 -4.90 -17.56 8.67
C LEU A 504 -5.11 -18.45 7.44
N VAL A 505 -4.12 -18.56 6.55
CA VAL A 505 -4.20 -19.44 5.37
C VAL A 505 -4.25 -20.92 5.80
N PRO A 506 -3.23 -21.51 6.47
CA PRO A 506 -3.28 -22.90 6.91
C PRO A 506 -4.37 -23.17 7.95
N LEU A 507 -4.67 -22.23 8.85
CA LEU A 507 -5.75 -22.39 9.83
C LEU A 507 -7.11 -22.52 9.13
N TRP A 508 -7.37 -21.72 8.10
CA TRP A 508 -8.59 -21.82 7.30
C TRP A 508 -8.65 -23.15 6.54
N ILE A 509 -7.52 -23.61 6.01
CA ILE A 509 -7.42 -24.92 5.34
C ILE A 509 -7.85 -26.02 6.30
N ILE A 510 -7.29 -26.04 7.51
CA ILE A 510 -7.63 -27.03 8.55
C ILE A 510 -9.11 -26.92 8.91
N PHE A 511 -9.62 -25.72 9.14
CA PHE A 511 -11.03 -25.49 9.47
C PHE A 511 -12.00 -26.00 8.39
N LYS A 512 -11.71 -25.77 7.10
CA LYS A 512 -12.54 -26.30 6.01
C LYS A 512 -12.45 -27.82 5.92
N LEU A 513 -11.27 -28.40 6.15
CA LEU A 513 -11.08 -29.85 6.14
C LEU A 513 -11.88 -30.54 7.26
N THR A 514 -11.99 -29.94 8.46
CA THR A 514 -12.76 -30.54 9.56
C THR A 514 -14.27 -30.47 9.38
N GLN A 515 -14.78 -29.51 8.58
CA GLN A 515 -16.22 -29.39 8.31
C GLN A 515 -16.74 -30.37 7.25
N MET A 516 -15.88 -30.96 6.43
CA MET A 516 -16.32 -31.86 5.36
C MET A 516 -16.39 -33.31 5.83
N LYS A 517 -17.49 -33.98 5.45
CA LYS A 517 -17.69 -35.40 5.70
C LYS A 517 -17.06 -36.22 4.57
N GLY A 518 -16.06 -37.05 4.89
CA GLY A 518 -15.40 -37.96 3.93
C GLY A 518 -13.97 -38.33 4.35
N THR A 519 -13.33 -39.25 3.61
CA THR A 519 -11.90 -39.54 3.81
C THR A 519 -11.04 -38.37 3.30
N MET A 520 -9.87 -38.11 3.90
CA MET A 520 -8.98 -37.00 3.53
C MET A 520 -8.70 -36.92 2.02
N LEU A 521 -8.52 -38.07 1.36
CA LEU A 521 -8.27 -38.14 -0.08
C LEU A 521 -9.50 -37.81 -0.93
N GLN A 522 -10.70 -38.24 -0.49
CA GLN A 522 -11.96 -37.89 -1.16
C GLN A 522 -12.27 -36.40 -0.99
N VAL A 523 -12.05 -35.86 0.20
CA VAL A 523 -12.22 -34.43 0.51
C VAL A 523 -11.27 -33.58 -0.35
N TRP A 524 -9.99 -33.94 -0.42
CA TRP A 524 -9.01 -33.25 -1.26
C TRP A 524 -9.38 -33.29 -2.75
N ARG A 525 -9.74 -34.47 -3.28
CA ARG A 525 -10.15 -34.62 -4.69
C ARG A 525 -11.46 -33.92 -5.03
N HIS A 526 -12.43 -33.91 -4.11
CA HIS A 526 -13.70 -33.21 -4.30
C HIS A 526 -13.52 -31.69 -4.29
N MET A 527 -12.56 -31.17 -3.51
CA MET A 527 -12.26 -29.74 -3.45
C MET A 527 -11.45 -29.21 -4.64
N CYS A 528 -10.46 -29.96 -5.13
CA CYS A 528 -9.82 -29.64 -6.41
C CYS A 528 -10.81 -29.77 -7.59
N ARG A 529 -11.88 -30.58 -7.44
CA ARG A 529 -12.96 -30.70 -8.44
C ARG A 529 -14.05 -29.63 -8.30
N LEU A 530 -14.37 -29.11 -7.11
CA LEU A 530 -15.28 -27.96 -6.94
C LEU A 530 -14.74 -26.70 -7.63
N CYS A 531 -13.42 -26.57 -7.65
CA CYS A 531 -12.65 -25.64 -8.49
C CYS A 531 -13.01 -25.70 -9.99
N SER A 532 -13.42 -26.87 -10.49
CA SER A 532 -13.90 -27.10 -11.87
C SER A 532 -15.42 -27.13 -12.03
N LEU A 533 -16.18 -27.61 -11.03
CA LEU A 533 -17.62 -27.88 -11.13
C LEU A 533 -18.51 -26.67 -10.81
N PHE A 534 -18.03 -25.68 -10.04
CA PHE A 534 -18.82 -24.47 -9.75
C PHE A 534 -19.09 -23.61 -11.00
N ILE A 535 -18.32 -23.83 -12.08
CA ILE A 535 -18.52 -23.20 -13.37
C ILE A 535 -19.54 -23.99 -14.20
N GLU A 536 -19.53 -25.33 -14.25
CA GLU A 536 -20.53 -26.09 -15.02
C GLU A 536 -21.98 -25.84 -14.55
N THR A 537 -22.21 -25.66 -13.25
CA THR A 537 -23.54 -25.33 -12.72
C THR A 537 -23.93 -23.87 -12.94
N ASN A 538 -23.00 -22.92 -12.90
CA ASN A 538 -23.28 -21.51 -13.19
C ASN A 538 -23.29 -21.16 -14.69
N SER A 539 -22.61 -21.91 -15.56
CA SER A 539 -22.76 -21.83 -17.02
C SER A 539 -24.16 -22.23 -17.46
N CYS A 540 -24.75 -23.24 -16.82
CA CYS A 540 -26.15 -23.62 -17.03
C CYS A 540 -27.13 -22.57 -16.50
N LEU A 541 -26.84 -21.91 -15.37
CA LEU A 541 -27.70 -20.84 -14.83
C LEU A 541 -27.57 -19.50 -15.60
N CYS A 542 -26.39 -19.14 -16.09
CA CYS A 542 -26.19 -17.96 -16.97
C CYS A 542 -26.79 -18.18 -18.36
N MET A 543 -26.71 -19.39 -18.94
CA MET A 543 -27.46 -19.71 -20.16
C MET A 543 -28.97 -19.67 -19.93
N HIS A 544 -29.48 -20.14 -18.79
CA HIS A 544 -30.91 -20.05 -18.50
C HIS A 544 -31.40 -18.60 -18.30
N PHE A 545 -30.59 -17.72 -17.73
CA PHE A 545 -30.93 -16.29 -17.61
C PHE A 545 -30.82 -15.53 -18.94
N CYS A 546 -29.85 -15.85 -19.81
CA CYS A 546 -29.78 -15.25 -21.15
C CYS A 546 -30.87 -15.77 -22.10
N LEU A 547 -31.28 -17.04 -22.01
CA LEU A 547 -32.34 -17.60 -22.84
C LEU A 547 -33.76 -17.17 -22.40
N CYS A 548 -33.98 -16.87 -21.12
CA CYS A 548 -35.26 -16.32 -20.65
C CYS A 548 -35.47 -14.86 -21.06
N HIS A 549 -34.41 -14.09 -21.35
CA HIS A 549 -34.55 -12.70 -21.79
C HIS A 549 -34.79 -12.54 -23.31
N SER A 550 -34.64 -13.61 -24.10
CA SER A 550 -34.87 -13.63 -25.54
C SER A 550 -36.28 -14.12 -25.96
N LYS A 551 -37.17 -14.43 -25.01
CA LYS A 551 -38.57 -14.85 -25.28
C LYS A 551 -39.64 -13.95 -24.65
N SER A 552 -39.27 -12.74 -24.25
CA SER A 552 -40.22 -11.71 -23.83
C SER A 552 -39.77 -10.35 -24.37
N LYS A 553 -39.95 -10.19 -25.68
CA LYS A 553 -40.24 -8.94 -26.38
C LYS A 553 -40.64 -9.26 -27.82
#